data_AF-A0A2D6X0U1-F1
#
_entry.id   AF-A0A2D6X0U1-F1
#
_cell.length_a   1.000
_cell.length_b   1.000
_cell.length_c   1.000
_cell.angle_alpha   90.00
_cell.angle_beta   90.00
_cell.angle_gamma   90.00
#
_symmetry.space_group_name_H-M   'P 1'
#
loop_
_entity.id
_entity.type
_entity.pdbx_description
1 polymer ?
#
loop_
_entity_poly.entity_id
_entity_poly.type
_entity_poly.pdbx_seq_one_letter_code
_entity_poly.pdbx_strand_id
1 'polypeptide(L)' 'MVKNKRWVQKAGIKKGALSRQLNIPIEKDIPMRLLDKIVRAKAGETITNPSKLGKRRIKVTHLLERRAILARNLKRMKRR' A
#
# COMPACT_ATOMS: atom_id res chain seq x y z
N MET A 1 22.64 -23.78 2.09
CA MET A 1 21.43 -22.96 1.83
C MET A 1 21.82 -21.50 1.69
N VAL A 2 21.90 -20.97 0.46
CA VAL A 2 22.18 -19.54 0.24
C VAL A 2 20.95 -18.74 0.64
N LYS A 3 20.98 -18.08 1.81
CA LYS A 3 19.98 -17.07 2.17
C LYS A 3 20.17 -15.87 1.25
N ASN A 4 19.51 -15.89 0.09
CA ASN A 4 19.37 -14.72 -0.79
C ASN A 4 18.66 -13.60 -0.01
N LYS A 5 19.42 -12.81 0.74
CA LYS A 5 18.95 -11.60 1.42
C LYS A 5 18.49 -10.63 0.33
N ARG A 6 17.19 -10.63 0.04
CA ARG A 6 16.60 -9.70 -0.92
C ARG A 6 16.83 -8.28 -0.39
N TRP A 7 17.33 -7.37 -1.22
CA TRP A 7 17.60 -5.97 -0.84
C TRP A 7 16.43 -5.32 -0.07
N VAL A 8 15.20 -5.70 -0.41
CA VAL A 8 13.94 -5.29 0.23
C VAL A 8 13.90 -5.57 1.74
N GLN A 9 14.59 -6.60 2.23
CA GLN A 9 14.65 -6.97 3.64
C GLN A 9 15.58 -6.03 4.43
N LYS A 10 16.59 -5.43 3.80
CA LYS A 10 17.45 -4.40 4.41
C LYS A 10 16.75 -3.04 4.53
N ALA A 11 15.71 -2.79 3.74
CA ALA A 11 14.98 -1.52 3.72
C ALA A 11 14.06 -1.27 4.94
N GLY A 12 14.04 -2.17 5.93
CA GLY A 12 13.28 -1.98 7.17
C GLY A 12 11.75 -1.94 7.00
N ILE A 13 11.22 -2.53 5.92
CA ILE A 13 9.79 -2.50 5.60
C ILE A 13 9.01 -3.31 6.65
N LYS A 14 8.31 -2.61 7.55
CA LYS A 14 7.43 -3.26 8.53
C LYS A 14 6.20 -3.86 7.84
N LYS A 15 6.00 -5.17 7.99
CA LYS A 15 4.83 -5.88 7.46
C LYS A 15 3.53 -5.22 7.94
N GLY A 16 2.61 -4.96 7.01
CA GLY A 16 1.29 -4.40 7.32
C GLY A 16 1.26 -2.90 7.63
N ALA A 17 2.35 -2.15 7.43
CA ALA A 17 2.37 -0.70 7.69
C ALA A 17 1.28 0.06 6.90
N LEU A 18 1.07 -0.29 5.63
CA LEU A 18 0.01 0.30 4.80
C LEU A 18 -1.38 -0.18 5.22
N SER A 19 -1.54 -1.46 5.54
CA SER A 19 -2.82 -2.04 6.00
C SER A 19 -3.31 -1.35 7.27
N ARG A 20 -2.44 -1.16 8.27
CA ARG A 20 -2.73 -0.42 9.50
C ARG A 20 -3.14 1.03 9.21
N GLN A 21 -2.43 1.70 8.30
CA GLN A 21 -2.72 3.09 7.93
C GLN A 21 -4.10 3.25 7.26
N LEU A 22 -4.51 2.26 6.47
CA LEU A 22 -5.81 2.22 5.78
C LEU A 22 -6.94 1.58 6.63
N ASN A 23 -6.62 1.11 7.83
CA ASN A 23 -7.50 0.29 8.67
C ASN A 23 -8.03 -0.97 7.96
N ILE A 24 -7.20 -1.58 7.13
CA ILE A 24 -7.49 -2.84 6.43
C ILE A 24 -6.83 -3.98 7.23
N PRO A 25 -7.52 -5.10 7.49
CA PRO A 25 -6.91 -6.26 8.13
C PRO A 25 -5.68 -6.74 7.36
N ILE A 26 -4.62 -7.16 8.07
CA ILE A 26 -3.35 -7.55 7.43
C ILE A 26 -3.51 -8.83 6.61
N GLU A 27 -4.43 -9.74 6.99
CA GLU A 27 -4.72 -10.94 6.20
C GLU A 27 -5.45 -10.62 4.89
N LYS A 28 -6.12 -9.46 4.81
CA LYS A 28 -6.86 -9.05 3.62
C LYS A 28 -5.97 -8.33 2.62
N ASP A 29 -6.07 -8.76 1.38
CA ASP A 29 -5.35 -8.16 0.28
C ASP A 29 -5.88 -6.74 0.00
N ILE A 30 -4.97 -5.79 -0.21
CA ILE A 30 -5.35 -4.40 -0.50
C ILE A 30 -5.76 -4.32 -1.98
N PRO A 31 -6.98 -3.88 -2.30
CA PRO A 31 -7.44 -3.82 -3.69
C PRO A 31 -6.54 -2.95 -4.56
N MET A 32 -6.20 -3.43 -5.76
CA MET A 32 -5.36 -2.66 -6.69
C MET A 32 -6.00 -1.31 -7.03
N ARG A 33 -7.33 -1.28 -7.21
CA ARG A 33 -8.11 -0.05 -7.46
C ARG A 33 -7.94 1.01 -6.37
N LEU A 34 -7.80 0.59 -5.11
CA LEU A 34 -7.55 1.52 -4.00
C LEU A 34 -6.13 2.09 -4.09
N LEU A 35 -5.13 1.24 -4.38
CA LEU A 35 -3.75 1.67 -4.57
C LEU A 35 -3.62 2.66 -5.74
N ASP A 36 -4.22 2.34 -6.88
CA ASP A 36 -4.21 3.21 -8.06
C ASP A 36 -4.87 4.57 -7.78
N LYS A 37 -5.95 4.59 -6.99
CA LYS A 37 -6.63 5.82 -6.60
C LYS A 37 -5.77 6.68 -5.66
N ILE A 38 -5.06 6.07 -4.71
CA ILE A 38 -4.12 6.78 -3.83
C ILE A 38 -2.98 7.39 -4.63
N VAL A 39 -2.42 6.64 -5.60
CA VAL A 39 -1.29 7.12 -6.42
C VAL A 39 -1.70 8.22 -7.40
N ARG A 40 -2.95 8.24 -7.86
CA ARG A 40 -3.48 9.30 -8.74
C ARG A 40 -3.83 10.59 -7.99
N ALA A 41 -4.15 10.49 -6.72
CA ALA A 41 -4.51 11.64 -5.91
C ALA A 41 -3.26 12.44 -5.49
N LYS A 42 -3.41 13.76 -5.39
CA LYS A 42 -2.31 14.62 -4.94
C LYS A 42 -2.14 14.49 -3.41
N ALA A 43 -0.91 14.63 -2.92
CA ALA A 43 -0.67 14.73 -1.49
C ALA A 43 -1.43 15.94 -0.91
N GLY A 44 -2.18 15.71 0.16
CA GLY A 44 -3.10 16.67 0.78
C GLY A 44 -4.57 16.41 0.43
N GLU A 45 -4.85 15.71 -0.66
CA GLU A 45 -6.20 15.43 -1.13
C GLU A 45 -6.89 14.35 -0.27
N THR A 46 -8.21 14.44 -0.14
CA THR A 46 -9.01 13.39 0.52
C THR A 46 -9.71 12.55 -0.51
N ILE A 47 -9.32 11.29 -0.62
CA ILE A 47 -9.97 10.33 -1.51
C ILE A 47 -11.07 9.55 -0.81
N THR A 48 -12.09 9.18 -1.58
CA THR A 48 -13.09 8.20 -1.16
C THR A 48 -12.63 6.80 -1.56
N ASN A 49 -12.55 5.89 -0.59
CA ASN A 49 -12.17 4.50 -0.80
C ASN A 49 -13.23 3.80 -1.68
N PRO A 50 -12.84 3.26 -2.84
CA PRO A 50 -13.75 2.56 -3.73
C PRO A 50 -14.08 1.13 -3.22
N SER A 51 -13.39 0.65 -2.19
CA SER A 51 -13.62 -0.66 -1.59
C SER A 51 -14.43 -0.57 -0.30
N LYS A 52 -15.15 -1.66 0.01
CA LYS A 52 -15.87 -1.83 1.29
C LYS A 52 -14.93 -2.10 2.48
N LEU A 53 -13.61 -2.19 2.25
CA LEU A 53 -12.62 -2.55 3.26
C LEU A 53 -11.82 -1.32 3.70
N GLY A 54 -11.72 -1.11 5.02
CA GLY A 54 -10.95 -0.02 5.61
C GLY A 54 -11.69 1.32 5.65
N LYS A 55 -10.93 2.41 5.79
CA LYS A 55 -11.49 3.77 5.94
C LYS A 55 -12.23 4.20 4.68
N ARG A 56 -13.44 4.78 4.83
CA ARG A 56 -14.23 5.34 3.70
C ARG A 56 -13.60 6.59 3.08
N ARG A 57 -13.07 7.50 3.90
CA ARG A 57 -12.38 8.72 3.47
C ARG A 57 -10.94 8.67 3.95
N ILE A 58 -9.99 8.95 3.07
CA ILE A 58 -8.56 8.83 3.34
C ILE A 58 -7.88 10.12 2.89
N LYS A 59 -7.25 10.82 3.83
CA LYS A 59 -6.34 11.93 3.50
C LYS A 59 -5.04 11.34 2.98
N VAL A 60 -4.67 11.69 1.75
CA VAL A 60 -3.44 11.26 1.12
C VAL A 60 -2.31 12.10 1.66
N THR A 61 -1.35 11.46 2.30
CA THR A 61 -0.09 12.10 2.73
C THR A 61 1.05 11.57 1.87
N HIS A 62 2.16 12.29 1.77
CA HIS A 62 3.35 11.82 1.05
C HIS A 62 3.83 10.44 1.52
N LEU A 63 3.70 10.15 2.82
CA LEU A 63 4.03 8.85 3.38
C LEU A 63 3.07 7.76 2.88
N LEU A 64 1.76 8.05 2.84
CA LEU A 64 0.76 7.12 2.32
C LEU A 64 1.01 6.83 0.84
N GLU A 65 1.27 7.87 0.06
CA GLU A 65 1.55 7.79 -1.37
C GLU A 65 2.76 6.89 -1.66
N ARG A 66 3.91 7.16 -1.03
CA ARG A 66 5.13 6.33 -1.18
C ARG A 66 4.88 4.86 -0.84
N ARG A 67 4.12 4.59 0.24
CA ARG A 67 3.74 3.22 0.62
C ARG A 67 2.79 2.57 -0.37
N ALA A 68 1.83 3.32 -0.92
CA ALA A 68 0.91 2.84 -1.93
C ALA A 68 1.62 2.52 -3.25
N ILE A 69 2.58 3.35 -3.68
CA ILE A 69 3.43 3.10 -4.85
C ILE A 69 4.21 1.79 -4.67
N LEU A 70 4.87 1.62 -3.53
CA LEU A 70 5.60 0.40 -3.21
C LEU A 70 4.69 -0.83 -3.24
N ALA A 71 3.56 -0.78 -2.55
CA ALA A 71 2.59 -1.88 -2.52
C ALA A 71 2.05 -2.22 -3.93
N ARG A 72 1.76 -1.19 -4.75
CA ARG A 72 1.33 -1.38 -6.13
C ARG A 72 2.39 -2.09 -6.96
N ASN A 73 3.64 -1.67 -6.86
CA ASN A 73 4.75 -2.25 -7.62
C ASN A 73 5.01 -3.70 -7.19
N LEU A 74 5.03 -3.99 -5.88
CA LEU A 74 5.14 -5.36 -5.35
C LEU A 74 4.01 -6.27 -5.87
N LYS A 75 2.77 -5.75 -5.90
CA LYS A 75 1.61 -6.49 -6.39
C LYS A 75 1.68 -6.75 -7.91
N ARG A 76 2.23 -5.81 -8.70
CA ARG A 76 2.48 -6.00 -10.13
C ARG A 76 3.56 -7.06 -10.38
N MET A 77 4.65 -7.05 -9.60
CA MET A 77 5.70 -8.06 -9.72
C MET A 77 5.21 -9.47 -9.40
N LYS A 78 4.30 -9.65 -8.44
CA LYS A 78 3.70 -10.96 -8.13
C LYS A 78 2.87 -11.55 -9.30
N ARG A 79 2.32 -10.69 -10.17
CA ARG A 79 1.48 -11.14 -11.30
C ARG A 79 2.29 -11.55 -12.53
N ARG A 80 3.59 -11.26 -12.54
CA ARG A 80 4.51 -11.58 -13.63
C ARG A 80 5.28 -12.82 -13.24
#